data_AF-A0A1I7YAQ1-F1
#
_entry.id   AF-A0A1I7YAQ1-F1
#
_cell.length_a   1.000
_cell.length_b   1.000
_cell.length_c   1.000
_cell.angle_alpha   90.00
_cell.angle_beta   90.00
_cell.angle_gamma   90.00
#
_symmetry.space_group_name_H-M   'P 1'
#
loop_
_entity.id
_entity.type
_entity.pdbx_description
1 polymer ?
#
loop_
_entity_poly.entity_id
_entity_poly.type
_entity_poly.pdbx_seq_one_letter_code
_entity_poly.pdbx_strand_id
1 'polypeptide(L)'
;MLSLPTFVVFFVCLSRAVPQQRPAGAQEFGGEQVHDAEHIKEHLEGKVDPTADMTPEQLQFHYFNIYDLNKDGHLDGVELVKAITHYHEHSEQQDTPNQPPPPLPTDDQLEQLIDTILKENDYNNNGMIDYGEYILGQQLRDQKSP
;
A
#
# COMPACT_ATOMS: atom_id res chain seq x y z
N MET A 1 67.85 -5.31 11.74
CA MET A 1 66.75 -4.45 12.25
C MET A 1 65.64 -4.42 11.21
N LEU A 2 64.44 -4.09 11.64
CA LEU A 2 63.14 -4.66 11.24
C LEU A 2 62.64 -4.40 9.80
N SER A 3 61.83 -5.37 9.37
CA SER A 3 60.79 -5.35 8.33
C SER A 3 59.74 -4.26 8.52
N LEU A 4 59.20 -3.71 7.43
CA LEU A 4 57.80 -3.27 7.32
C LEU A 4 57.39 -3.19 5.82
N PRO A 5 56.28 -3.84 5.40
CA PRO A 5 55.72 -3.69 4.07
C PRO A 5 54.75 -2.50 3.99
N THR A 6 54.80 -1.80 2.85
CA THR A 6 53.94 -0.65 2.51
C THR A 6 52.49 -1.12 2.29
N PHE A 7 51.61 -0.82 3.23
CA PHE A 7 50.17 -1.07 3.09
C PHE A 7 49.55 0.10 2.31
N VAL A 8 49.37 -0.07 1.00
CA VAL A 8 48.52 0.83 0.22
C VAL A 8 47.07 0.46 0.56
N VAL A 9 46.46 1.25 1.43
CA VAL A 9 45.03 1.17 1.75
C VAL A 9 44.27 1.57 0.48
N PHE A 10 43.75 0.56 -0.24
CA PHE A 10 42.68 0.75 -1.21
C PHE A 10 41.43 1.18 -0.45
N PHE A 11 41.15 2.49 -0.39
CA PHE A 11 39.81 2.99 -0.09
C PHE A 11 38.94 2.70 -1.30
N VAL A 12 38.41 1.48 -1.37
CA VAL A 12 37.21 1.21 -2.17
C VAL A 12 36.07 1.93 -1.44
N CYS A 13 35.74 3.14 -1.92
CA CYS A 13 34.45 3.76 -1.61
C CYS A 13 33.36 2.91 -2.23
N LEU A 14 33.01 1.82 -1.54
CA LEU A 14 31.85 1.01 -1.84
C LEU A 14 30.66 1.81 -1.32
N SER A 15 30.14 2.71 -2.16
CA SER A 15 28.80 3.26 -1.99
C SER A 15 27.86 2.06 -2.00
N ARG A 16 27.50 1.56 -0.81
CA ARG A 16 26.38 0.63 -0.65
C ARG A 16 25.17 1.37 -1.21
N ALA A 17 24.74 0.98 -2.41
CA ALA A 17 23.36 1.16 -2.79
C ALA A 17 22.55 0.47 -1.70
N VAL A 18 21.94 1.26 -0.82
CA VAL A 18 20.91 0.76 0.10
C VAL A 18 19.82 0.25 -0.83
N PRO A 19 19.51 -1.07 -0.83
CA PRO A 19 18.32 -1.53 -1.52
C PRO A 19 17.17 -0.80 -0.85
N GLN A 20 16.50 0.08 -1.60
CA GLN A 20 15.30 0.76 -1.15
C GLN A 20 14.25 -0.35 -0.96
N GLN A 21 14.17 -0.91 0.24
CA GLN A 21 13.07 -1.79 0.62
C GLN A 21 11.82 -0.94 0.54
N ARG A 22 10.94 -1.26 -0.40
CA ARG A 22 9.63 -0.62 -0.52
C ARG A 22 8.89 -0.86 0.79
N PRO A 23 8.28 0.16 1.41
CA PRO A 23 7.41 -0.07 2.54
C PRO A 23 6.30 -1.04 2.09
N ALA A 24 6.09 -2.11 2.86
CA ALA A 24 5.20 -3.21 2.47
C ALA A 24 3.77 -2.72 2.15
N GLY A 25 3.28 -1.73 2.89
CA GLY A 25 1.96 -1.15 2.67
C GLY A 25 1.78 -0.43 1.34
N ALA A 26 2.85 0.01 0.66
CA ALA A 26 2.71 0.78 -0.59
C ALA A 26 2.31 -0.14 -1.75
N GLN A 27 2.71 -1.41 -1.64
CA GLN A 27 2.31 -2.46 -2.56
C GLN A 27 0.88 -2.97 -2.27
N GLU A 28 0.31 -2.54 -1.16
CA GLU A 28 -0.91 -3.09 -0.57
C GLU A 28 -2.14 -2.22 -0.82
N PHE A 29 -1.96 -0.89 -0.94
CA PHE A 29 -3.03 0.03 -1.30
C PHE A 29 -3.53 -0.23 -2.71
N GLY A 30 -4.80 -0.63 -2.80
CA GLY A 30 -5.34 -1.19 -4.02
C GLY A 30 -4.56 -2.44 -4.40
N GLY A 31 -4.28 -3.38 -3.52
CA GLY A 31 -3.59 -4.64 -3.85
C GLY A 31 -4.59 -5.79 -3.94
N GLU A 32 -4.21 -6.94 -3.39
CA GLU A 32 -5.09 -8.11 -3.23
C GLU A 32 -6.40 -7.78 -2.48
N GLN A 33 -6.40 -6.71 -1.68
CA GLN A 33 -7.56 -6.19 -0.94
C GLN A 33 -8.76 -5.81 -1.81
N VAL A 34 -8.53 -5.36 -3.06
CA VAL A 34 -9.64 -5.01 -3.96
C VAL A 34 -10.38 -6.25 -4.48
N HIS A 35 -9.74 -7.41 -4.35
CA HIS A 35 -10.25 -8.70 -4.76
C HIS A 35 -10.76 -9.54 -3.57
N ASP A 36 -10.50 -9.09 -2.34
CA ASP A 36 -11.00 -9.75 -1.13
C ASP A 36 -12.48 -9.40 -0.88
N ALA A 37 -13.36 -10.30 -1.33
CA ALA A 37 -14.79 -10.17 -1.15
C ALA A 37 -15.24 -10.17 0.32
N GLU A 38 -14.48 -10.78 1.23
CA GLU A 38 -14.80 -10.80 2.66
C GLU A 38 -14.53 -9.42 3.29
N HIS A 39 -13.41 -8.77 2.94
CA HIS A 39 -13.13 -7.40 3.36
C HIS A 39 -14.17 -6.41 2.83
N ILE A 40 -14.59 -6.56 1.57
CA ILE A 40 -15.63 -5.71 0.98
C ILE A 40 -17.00 -5.93 1.66
N LYS A 41 -17.30 -7.17 2.07
CA LYS A 41 -18.55 -7.54 2.73
C LYS A 41 -18.72 -6.90 4.11
N GLU A 42 -17.62 -6.66 4.82
CA GLU A 42 -17.64 -6.00 6.11
C GLU A 42 -18.08 -4.53 6.01
N HIS A 43 -17.66 -3.82 4.95
CA HIS A 43 -18.14 -2.47 4.65
C HIS A 43 -19.61 -2.40 4.24
N LEU A 44 -20.22 -3.52 3.87
CA LEU A 44 -21.62 -3.59 3.42
C LEU A 44 -22.62 -3.82 4.58
N GLU A 45 -22.19 -3.63 5.83
CA GLU A 45 -23.01 -3.61 7.05
C GLU A 45 -23.94 -4.83 7.21
N GLY A 46 -23.56 -6.00 6.69
CA GLY A 46 -24.36 -7.22 6.81
C GLY A 46 -25.70 -7.21 6.05
N LYS A 47 -25.90 -6.32 5.08
CA LYS A 47 -27.05 -6.38 4.17
C LYS A 47 -26.73 -7.35 3.02
N VAL A 48 -27.40 -8.51 3.01
CA VAL A 48 -27.56 -9.49 1.90
C VAL A 48 -26.50 -9.40 0.81
N ASP A 49 -25.48 -10.27 0.88
CA ASP A 49 -24.34 -10.47 -0.03
C ASP A 49 -24.42 -9.78 -1.41
N PRO A 50 -24.16 -8.44 -1.51
CA PRO A 50 -24.20 -7.73 -2.77
C PRO A 50 -22.93 -8.01 -3.60
N THR A 51 -21.86 -8.45 -2.93
CA THR A 51 -20.57 -8.78 -3.55
C THR A 51 -20.63 -10.01 -4.44
N ALA A 52 -21.56 -10.92 -4.19
CA ALA A 52 -21.77 -12.13 -4.99
C ALA A 52 -22.28 -11.83 -6.41
N ASP A 53 -22.99 -10.71 -6.59
CA ASP A 53 -23.56 -10.28 -7.88
C ASP A 53 -22.77 -9.15 -8.55
N MET A 54 -21.68 -8.67 -7.92
CA MET A 54 -20.88 -7.56 -8.45
C MET A 54 -19.75 -8.07 -9.36
N THR A 55 -19.54 -7.38 -10.47
CA THR A 55 -18.37 -7.64 -11.33
C THR A 55 -17.09 -7.17 -10.64
N PRO A 56 -15.91 -7.70 -11.02
CA PRO A 56 -14.63 -7.24 -10.46
C PRO A 56 -14.45 -5.73 -10.56
N GLU A 57 -14.91 -5.11 -11.65
CA GLU A 57 -14.84 -3.67 -11.85
C GLU A 57 -15.77 -2.90 -10.88
N GLN A 58 -16.93 -3.47 -10.57
CA GLN A 58 -17.86 -2.89 -9.60
C GLN A 58 -17.32 -2.99 -8.17
N LEU A 59 -16.68 -4.10 -7.82
CA LEU A 59 -16.00 -4.27 -6.53
C LEU A 59 -14.85 -3.27 -6.38
N GLN A 60 -14.07 -3.09 -7.43
CA GLN A 60 -12.96 -2.13 -7.45
C GLN A 60 -13.45 -0.67 -7.32
N PHE A 61 -14.51 -0.31 -8.04
CA PHE A 61 -15.16 0.99 -7.90
C PHE A 61 -15.76 1.19 -6.51
N HIS A 62 -16.34 0.14 -5.94
CA HIS A 62 -16.93 0.21 -4.60
C HIS A 62 -15.85 0.41 -3.53
N TYR A 63 -14.74 -0.33 -3.61
CA TYR A 63 -13.59 -0.17 -2.71
C TYR A 63 -13.06 1.27 -2.74
N PHE A 64 -12.89 1.85 -3.93
CA PHE A 64 -12.51 3.26 -4.08
C PHE A 64 -13.50 4.20 -3.36
N ASN A 65 -14.80 4.01 -3.60
CA ASN A 65 -15.83 4.88 -3.02
C ASN A 65 -16.00 4.76 -1.50
N ILE A 66 -15.63 3.64 -0.89
CA ILE A 66 -15.75 3.51 0.58
C ILE A 66 -14.77 4.46 1.28
N TYR A 67 -13.61 4.69 0.68
CA TYR A 67 -12.58 5.55 1.25
C TYR A 67 -12.69 7.01 0.83
N ASP A 68 -13.35 7.31 -0.30
CA ASP A 68 -13.78 8.67 -0.65
C ASP A 68 -14.91 9.10 0.31
N LEU A 69 -14.54 9.75 1.42
CA LEU A 69 -15.46 10.09 2.51
C LEU A 69 -16.27 11.34 2.18
N ASN A 70 -15.66 12.27 1.43
CA ASN A 70 -16.24 13.55 1.11
C ASN A 70 -17.05 13.54 -0.21
N LYS A 71 -16.96 12.45 -0.99
CA LYS A 71 -17.63 12.21 -2.28
C LYS A 71 -17.21 13.17 -3.39
N ASP A 72 -15.94 13.60 -3.38
CA ASP A 72 -15.40 14.46 -4.43
C ASP A 72 -14.81 13.67 -5.61
N GLY A 73 -14.75 12.33 -5.51
CA GLY A 73 -14.23 11.45 -6.55
C GLY A 73 -12.71 11.27 -6.54
N HIS A 74 -12.04 11.69 -5.47
CA HIS A 74 -10.61 11.55 -5.27
C HIS A 74 -10.32 10.88 -3.92
N LEU A 75 -9.09 10.41 -3.75
CA LEU A 75 -8.55 9.96 -2.48
C LEU A 75 -7.40 10.87 -2.08
N ASP A 76 -7.58 11.61 -1.00
CA ASP A 76 -6.54 12.43 -0.40
C ASP A 76 -5.67 11.64 0.61
N GLY A 77 -4.59 12.25 1.10
CA GLY A 77 -3.68 11.59 2.05
C GLY A 77 -4.36 11.09 3.33
N VAL A 78 -5.40 11.77 3.82
CA VAL A 78 -6.13 11.37 5.03
C VAL A 78 -7.03 10.17 4.74
N GLU A 79 -7.69 10.16 3.58
CA GLU A 79 -8.50 9.04 3.11
C GLU A 79 -7.66 7.80 2.85
N LEU A 80 -6.46 7.98 2.29
CA LEU A 80 -5.46 6.92 2.13
C LEU A 80 -4.97 6.38 3.48
N VAL A 81 -4.72 7.25 4.48
CA VAL A 81 -4.37 6.81 5.84
C VAL A 81 -5.47 5.90 6.39
N LYS A 82 -6.73 6.31 6.25
CA LYS A 82 -7.86 5.49 6.69
C LYS A 82 -7.91 4.14 5.98
N ALA A 83 -7.61 4.09 4.68
CA ALA A 83 -7.54 2.84 3.94
C ALA A 83 -6.48 1.88 4.48
N ILE A 84 -5.27 2.39 4.73
CA ILE A 84 -4.14 1.61 5.24
C ILE A 84 -4.38 1.10 6.66
N THR A 85 -4.88 1.97 7.55
CA THR A 85 -5.07 1.61 8.96
C THR A 85 -6.22 0.63 9.12
N HIS A 86 -7.27 0.79 8.31
CA HIS A 86 -8.41 -0.13 8.35
C HIS A 86 -7.99 -1.56 8.02
N TYR A 87 -7.12 -1.74 7.01
CA TYR A 87 -6.58 -3.06 6.73
C TYR A 87 -5.78 -3.64 7.91
N HIS A 88 -4.92 -2.83 8.54
CA HIS A 88 -4.11 -3.31 9.65
C HIS A 88 -5.00 -3.88 10.77
N GLU A 89 -6.09 -3.18 11.12
CA GLU A 89 -7.06 -3.64 12.12
C GLU A 89 -7.69 -5.00 11.76
N HIS A 90 -7.96 -5.27 10.48
CA HIS A 90 -8.52 -6.55 10.02
C HIS A 90 -7.47 -7.66 9.88
N SER A 91 -6.24 -7.32 9.53
CA SER A 91 -5.12 -8.27 9.54
C SER A 91 -4.82 -8.82 10.95
N GLU A 92 -5.16 -8.07 12.01
CA GLU A 92 -5.05 -8.54 13.40
C GLU A 92 -6.05 -9.64 13.75
N GLN A 93 -7.13 -9.78 12.96
CA GLN A 93 -8.23 -10.71 13.23
C GLN A 93 -8.11 -12.03 12.44
N GLN A 94 -7.19 -12.12 11.46
CA GLN A 94 -6.98 -13.32 10.67
C GLN A 94 -5.99 -14.28 11.35
N ASP A 95 -6.56 -15.39 11.83
CA ASP A 95 -6.00 -16.59 12.46
C ASP A 95 -4.54 -16.99 12.12
N THR A 96 -3.57 -16.46 12.87
CA THR A 96 -2.40 -17.27 13.27
C THR A 96 -2.35 -17.32 14.80
N PRO A 97 -2.65 -18.48 15.45
CA PRO A 97 -2.76 -18.57 16.92
C PRO A 97 -1.48 -18.27 17.71
N ASN A 98 -0.38 -17.89 17.05
CA ASN A 98 0.96 -17.87 17.64
C ASN A 98 1.87 -16.73 17.14
N GLN A 99 1.36 -15.75 16.39
CA GLN A 99 2.13 -14.55 16.06
C GLN A 99 1.38 -13.31 16.55
N PRO A 100 2.05 -12.40 17.30
CA PRO A 100 1.46 -11.11 17.58
C PRO A 100 1.20 -10.39 16.25
N PRO A 101 0.08 -9.67 16.12
CA PRO A 101 -0.20 -8.91 14.92
C PRO A 101 0.93 -7.91 14.63
N PRO A 102 1.17 -7.57 13.35
CA PRO A 102 2.13 -6.53 13.03
C PRO A 102 1.71 -5.24 13.73
N PRO A 103 2.61 -4.55 14.45
CA PRO A 103 2.26 -3.31 15.12
C PRO A 103 1.76 -2.29 14.09
N LEU A 104 0.74 -1.52 14.47
CA LEU A 104 0.29 -0.38 13.67
C LEU A 104 1.48 0.48 13.26
N PRO A 105 1.56 0.92 11.99
CA PRO A 105 2.62 1.79 11.54
C PRO A 105 2.62 3.07 12.38
N THR A 106 3.81 3.58 12.73
CA THR A 106 3.92 4.89 13.37
C THR A 106 3.49 6.00 12.40
N ASP A 107 3.14 7.18 12.91
CA ASP A 107 2.79 8.34 12.07
C ASP A 107 3.84 8.62 10.98
N ASP A 108 5.14 8.58 11.30
CA ASP A 108 6.24 8.76 10.35
C ASP A 108 6.26 7.68 9.24
N GLN A 109 5.82 6.46 9.56
CA GLN A 109 5.74 5.35 8.60
C GLN A 109 4.51 5.47 7.72
N LEU A 110 3.39 5.93 8.28
CA LEU A 110 2.19 6.27 7.52
C LEU A 110 2.51 7.38 6.53
N GLU A 111 3.18 8.46 6.95
CA GLU A 111 3.60 9.55 6.05
C GLU A 111 4.44 9.03 4.88
N GLN A 112 5.48 8.24 5.15
CA GLN A 112 6.32 7.65 4.10
C GLN A 112 5.54 6.74 3.14
N LEU A 113 4.53 6.06 3.66
CA LEU A 113 3.66 5.19 2.89
C LEU A 113 2.74 6.01 1.97
N ILE A 114 2.10 7.06 2.49
CA ILE A 114 1.31 8.00 1.71
C ILE A 114 2.14 8.65 0.61
N ASP A 115 3.33 9.14 0.94
CA ASP A 115 4.26 9.73 -0.03
C ASP A 115 4.60 8.76 -1.16
N THR A 116 4.78 7.48 -0.83
CA THR A 116 5.07 6.44 -1.83
C THR A 116 3.86 6.20 -2.74
N ILE A 117 2.66 6.12 -2.17
CA ILE A 117 1.41 5.90 -2.92
C ILE A 117 1.15 7.06 -3.87
N LEU A 118 1.19 8.30 -3.38
CA LEU A 118 0.99 9.49 -4.20
C LEU A 118 2.04 9.56 -5.32
N LYS A 119 3.31 9.33 -5.01
CA LYS A 119 4.37 9.34 -6.02
C LYS A 119 4.16 8.32 -7.15
N GLU A 120 3.54 7.18 -6.86
CA GLU A 120 3.32 6.11 -7.84
C GLU A 120 2.00 6.24 -8.60
N ASN A 121 1.00 6.92 -8.04
CA ASN A 121 -0.37 6.89 -8.57
C ASN A 121 -0.94 8.29 -8.88
N ASP A 122 -0.46 9.38 -8.27
CA ASP A 122 -0.85 10.75 -8.63
C ASP A 122 -0.05 11.23 -9.84
N TYR A 123 -0.61 11.02 -11.03
CA TYR A 123 0.07 11.32 -12.30
C TYR A 123 0.03 12.80 -12.63
N ASN A 124 -1.00 13.49 -12.15
CA ASN A 124 -1.21 14.91 -12.43
C ASN A 124 -0.58 15.84 -11.35
N ASN A 125 -0.08 15.26 -10.25
CA ASN A 125 0.57 15.93 -9.11
C ASN A 125 -0.32 16.96 -8.39
N ASN A 126 -1.61 16.65 -8.23
CA ASN A 126 -2.54 17.50 -7.47
C ASN A 126 -2.64 17.12 -5.98
N GLY A 127 -1.92 16.10 -5.53
CA GLY A 127 -1.94 15.61 -4.15
C GLY A 127 -3.11 14.69 -3.84
N MET A 128 -3.85 14.24 -4.85
CA MET A 128 -5.01 13.36 -4.73
C MET A 128 -4.95 12.29 -5.83
N ILE A 129 -5.66 11.18 -5.64
CA ILE A 129 -5.74 10.11 -6.64
C ILE A 129 -7.19 10.01 -7.12
N ASP A 130 -7.42 10.28 -8.40
CA ASP A 130 -8.73 10.03 -9.01
C ASP A 130 -8.95 8.55 -9.36
N TYR A 131 -10.18 8.17 -9.69
CA TYR A 131 -10.49 6.77 -10.03
C TYR A 131 -9.72 6.27 -11.27
N GLY A 132 -9.48 7.11 -12.27
CA GLY A 132 -8.71 6.74 -13.46
C GLY A 132 -7.24 6.46 -13.13
N GLU A 133 -6.64 7.29 -12.30
CA GLU A 133 -5.29 7.13 -11.76
C GLU A 133 -5.17 5.86 -10.91
N TYR A 134 -6.15 5.60 -10.06
CA TYR A 134 -6.25 4.39 -9.25
C TYR A 134 -6.27 3.11 -10.12
N ILE A 135 -7.12 3.06 -11.15
CA ILE A 135 -7.20 1.90 -12.06
C ILE A 135 -5.91 1.73 -12.86
N LEU A 136 -5.30 2.82 -13.31
CA LEU A 136 -4.03 2.75 -14.02
C LEU A 136 -2.93 2.16 -13.14
N GLY A 137 -2.84 2.63 -11.89
CA GLY A 137 -1.93 2.06 -10.89
C GLY A 137 -2.12 0.56 -10.73
N GLN A 138 -3.38 0.11 -10.74
CA GLN A 138 -3.73 -1.31 -10.63
C GLN A 138 -3.27 -2.16 -11.81
N GLN A 139 -3.60 -1.72 -13.02
CA GLN A 139 -3.20 -2.42 -14.22
C GLN A 139 -1.68 -2.54 -14.36
N LEU A 140 -0.94 -1.54 -13.87
CA LEU A 140 0.53 -1.57 -13.88
C LEU A 140 1.11 -2.54 -12.85
N ARG A 141 0.45 -2.71 -11.69
CA ARG A 141 0.83 -3.70 -10.68
C ARG A 141 0.57 -5.12 -11.19
N ASP A 142 -0.61 -5.38 -11.76
CA ASP A 142 -0.98 -6.69 -12.29
C ASP A 142 -0.04 -7.14 -13.42
N GLN A 143 0.35 -6.22 -14.32
CA GLN A 143 1.35 -6.51 -15.37
C GLN A 143 2.73 -6.85 -14.83
N LYS A 144 3.03 -6.47 -13.59
CA LYS A 144 4.34 -6.65 -12.94
C LYS A 144 4.39 -7.87 -12.02
N SER A 145 3.24 -8.47 -11.69
CA SER A 145 3.16 -9.78 -11.02
C SER A 145 3.37 -10.91 -12.03
N PRO A 146 4.46 -11.71 -11.92
CA PRO A 146 4.73 -12.85 -12.79
C PRO A 146 3.87 -14.09 -12.50
#